data_AF-A0A821EX93-F1
#
_entry.id   AF-A0A821EX93-F1
#
_cell.length_a   1.000
_cell.length_b   1.000
_cell.length_c   1.000
_cell.angle_alpha   90.00
_cell.angle_beta   90.00
_cell.angle_gamma   90.00
#
_symmetry.space_group_name_H-M   'P 1'
#
loop_
_entity.id
_entity.type
_entity.pdbx_description
1 polymer ?
#
loop_
_entity_poly.entity_id
_entity_poly.type
_entity_poly.pdbx_seq_one_letter_code
_entity_poly.pdbx_strand_id
1 'polypeptide(L)'
;MPWNYHARLSTHVRWIYLAPGAYVKGAFEFESTDDVKVTGFGVLSGEKYVYEADTNNNYHHTIAEQCWATCVKMLRFSSDLGKQQHLHLHGITISEPPYHSFVVYGDEQSFRMFVSSYHQVGSWYWQTDGLEIYRGSTVENTFFHSNDDVLKIYHSQVRVNNIVVWKNENGPVIQWGWSPRTINNTVVDGVDIIHNRIWWSDVKVNTCIINSAPHYADTDSTQTADPNQLITSLTISNVRSEGMNPCSMRLYALSNTQSVTIKNLWIEQWNGLDKYSQIGLFKAYSDKNGHKVTIGNQSWHKKGFAIENYTVSMIKITKAANNWQDIHLGRLGFDAELWNNWDAV
;
A
#
# COMPACT_ATOMS: atom_id res chain seq x y z
N MET A 1 1.45 23.70 23.07
CA MET A 1 0.51 24.14 22.04
C MET A 1 0.87 23.43 20.74
N PRO A 2 -0.11 22.86 20.03
CA PRO A 2 0.13 22.26 18.72
C PRO A 2 0.62 23.31 17.73
N TRP A 3 1.45 22.88 16.77
CA TRP A 3 1.94 23.78 15.73
C TRP A 3 0.85 24.12 14.72
N ASN A 4 0.81 25.39 14.33
CA ASN A 4 -0.12 25.95 13.36
C ASN A 4 0.57 26.36 12.04
N TYR A 5 1.65 25.67 11.71
CA TYR A 5 2.47 25.98 10.55
C TYR A 5 3.07 24.71 9.95
N HIS A 6 3.15 24.66 8.63
CA HIS A 6 4.08 23.83 7.87
C HIS A 6 4.67 24.67 6.73
N ALA A 7 5.81 24.24 6.18
CA ALA A 7 6.49 25.02 5.16
C ALA A 7 5.87 24.79 3.78
N ARG A 8 5.06 25.76 3.34
CA ARG A 8 4.67 25.90 1.93
C ARG A 8 5.82 26.59 1.18
N LEU A 9 6.48 25.82 0.34
CA LEU A 9 7.71 26.24 -0.33
C LEU A 9 7.39 27.09 -1.56
N SER A 10 8.21 28.13 -1.80
CA SER A 10 8.05 28.91 -3.03
C SER A 10 8.43 28.07 -4.26
N THR A 11 7.93 28.46 -5.42
CA THR A 11 8.21 27.79 -6.71
C THR A 11 9.70 27.75 -7.07
N HIS A 12 10.55 28.56 -6.43
CA HIS A 12 11.99 28.56 -6.66
C HIS A 12 12.73 27.47 -5.88
N VAL A 13 12.11 26.87 -4.86
CA VAL A 13 12.72 25.81 -4.06
C VAL A 13 12.61 24.50 -4.82
N ARG A 14 13.76 23.97 -5.24
CA ARG A 14 13.86 22.66 -5.92
C ARG A 14 14.50 21.58 -5.05
N TRP A 15 15.08 21.97 -3.91
CA TRP A 15 15.82 21.03 -3.06
C TRP A 15 15.72 21.39 -1.58
N ILE A 16 15.28 20.43 -0.78
CA ILE A 16 15.46 20.41 0.68
C ILE A 16 16.52 19.36 1.03
N TYR A 17 17.56 19.79 1.75
CA TYR A 17 18.61 18.90 2.25
C TYR A 17 18.61 18.87 3.77
N LEU A 18 18.42 17.68 4.35
CA LEU A 18 18.50 17.44 5.79
C LEU A 18 19.83 16.78 6.10
N ALA A 19 20.82 17.57 6.53
CA ALA A 19 22.15 17.07 6.86
C ALA A 19 22.08 15.96 7.94
N PRO A 20 23.03 15.00 7.96
CA PRO A 20 23.13 14.06 9.08
C PRO A 20 23.21 14.81 10.42
N GLY A 21 22.34 14.44 11.36
CA GLY A 21 22.20 15.12 12.65
C GLY A 21 21.23 16.32 12.65
N ALA A 22 20.72 16.75 11.49
CA ALA A 22 19.62 17.71 11.45
C ALA A 22 18.33 17.04 11.94
N TYR A 23 17.60 17.75 12.81
CA TYR A 23 16.30 17.34 13.31
C TYR A 23 15.31 18.48 13.09
N VAL A 24 14.46 18.36 12.08
CA VAL A 24 13.46 19.35 11.72
C VAL A 24 12.11 18.87 12.20
N LYS A 25 11.52 19.59 13.17
CA LYS A 25 10.10 19.44 13.48
C LYS A 25 9.34 20.20 12.40
N GLY A 26 8.34 19.60 11.77
CA GLY A 26 7.55 20.24 10.71
C GLY A 26 7.22 19.31 9.53
N ALA A 27 6.76 19.92 8.45
CA ALA A 27 6.39 19.25 7.20
C ALA A 27 6.62 20.20 6.00
N PHE A 28 6.72 19.64 4.79
CA PHE A 28 6.99 20.39 3.56
C PHE A 28 5.90 20.17 2.51
N GLU A 29 5.44 21.28 1.92
CA GLU A 29 4.55 21.31 0.77
C GLU A 29 5.28 22.00 -0.39
N PHE A 30 5.49 21.27 -1.48
CA PHE A 30 6.10 21.75 -2.71
C PHE A 30 5.02 22.13 -3.73
N GLU A 31 5.13 23.34 -4.26
CA GLU A 31 4.46 23.72 -5.50
C GLU A 31 5.07 22.97 -6.70
N SER A 32 4.38 22.99 -7.84
CA SER A 32 4.78 22.21 -9.01
C SER A 32 6.13 22.64 -9.60
N THR A 33 7.02 21.66 -9.79
CA THR A 33 8.37 21.85 -10.34
C THR A 33 8.83 20.63 -11.15
N ASP A 34 9.64 20.87 -12.19
CA ASP A 34 10.19 19.83 -13.08
C ASP A 34 11.00 18.77 -12.32
N ASP A 35 11.94 19.17 -11.47
CA ASP A 35 12.78 18.26 -10.70
C ASP A 35 12.90 18.76 -9.26
N VAL A 36 12.36 17.97 -8.33
CA VAL A 36 12.45 18.20 -6.88
C VAL A 36 13.36 17.18 -6.22
N LYS A 37 14.05 17.62 -5.15
CA LYS A 37 14.88 16.77 -4.31
C LYS A 37 14.52 16.96 -2.84
N VAL A 38 14.37 15.87 -2.12
CA VAL A 38 14.33 15.85 -0.65
C VAL A 38 15.33 14.81 -0.20
N THR A 39 16.50 15.25 0.26
CA THR A 39 17.62 14.32 0.49
C THR A 39 18.38 14.59 1.77
N GLY A 40 19.23 13.64 2.15
CA GLY A 40 20.12 13.71 3.31
C GLY A 40 19.67 12.78 4.43
N PHE A 41 20.53 12.53 5.41
CA PHE A 41 20.28 11.56 6.50
C PHE A 41 19.83 12.23 7.80
N GLY A 42 19.08 13.33 7.69
CA GLY A 42 18.43 13.99 8.80
C GLY A 42 17.01 13.47 9.05
N VAL A 43 16.37 14.03 10.08
CA VAL A 43 15.01 13.65 10.51
C VAL A 43 14.03 14.80 10.23
N LEU A 44 12.87 14.46 9.67
CA LEU A 44 11.68 15.30 9.56
C LEU A 44 10.59 14.74 10.48
N SER A 45 10.27 15.43 11.57
CA SER A 45 9.37 14.95 12.62
C SER A 45 8.06 15.71 12.68
N GLY A 46 6.95 14.98 12.68
CA GLY A 46 5.59 15.48 12.80
C GLY A 46 5.12 15.64 14.24
N GLU A 47 5.97 15.40 15.25
CA GLU A 47 5.63 15.33 16.69
C GLU A 47 4.89 16.55 17.27
N LYS A 48 4.84 17.67 16.54
CA LYS A 48 4.16 18.91 16.96
C LYS A 48 2.74 19.06 16.40
N TYR A 49 2.36 18.21 15.45
CA TYR A 49 1.03 18.16 14.90
C TYR A 49 0.18 17.18 15.70
N VAL A 50 -1.09 17.53 15.92
CA VAL A 50 -2.07 16.58 16.47
C VAL A 50 -2.48 15.57 15.40
N TYR A 51 -3.03 14.42 15.82
CA TYR A 51 -3.67 13.50 14.90
C TYR A 51 -4.73 14.21 14.06
N GLU A 52 -4.70 14.00 12.74
CA GLU A 52 -5.55 14.70 11.77
C GLU A 52 -5.48 16.24 11.92
N ALA A 53 -4.26 16.79 12.08
CA ALA A 53 -4.04 18.23 12.06
C ALA A 53 -4.49 18.84 10.73
N ASP A 54 -5.58 19.59 10.75
CA ASP A 54 -6.27 20.08 9.56
C ASP A 54 -5.94 21.54 9.28
N THR A 55 -5.39 21.82 8.09
CA THR A 55 -5.05 23.19 7.68
C THR A 55 -6.28 24.09 7.54
N ASN A 56 -7.48 23.53 7.33
CA ASN A 56 -8.73 24.29 7.33
C ASN A 56 -9.25 24.59 8.74
N ASN A 57 -8.74 23.89 9.76
CA ASN A 57 -9.08 24.11 11.16
C ASN A 57 -7.87 24.62 11.97
N ASN A 58 -7.05 25.49 11.37
CA ASN A 58 -5.88 26.08 12.02
C ASN A 58 -4.93 25.04 12.66
N TYR A 59 -4.78 23.88 12.01
CA TYR A 59 -3.94 22.76 12.45
C TYR A 59 -4.38 22.10 13.77
N HIS A 60 -5.58 22.43 14.25
CA HIS A 60 -6.27 21.57 15.22
C HIS A 60 -6.74 20.29 14.54
N HIS A 61 -7.16 19.33 15.35
CA HIS A 61 -7.80 18.11 14.86
C HIS A 61 -8.97 18.48 13.94
N THR A 62 -9.16 17.71 12.86
CA THR A 62 -10.27 17.96 11.93
C THR A 62 -11.63 17.89 12.64
N ILE A 63 -12.58 18.67 12.15
CA ILE A 63 -14.00 18.62 12.58
C ILE A 63 -14.89 18.07 11.47
N ALA A 64 -14.32 17.78 10.30
CA ALA A 64 -15.01 17.13 9.20
C ALA A 64 -14.97 15.61 9.38
N GLU A 65 -15.85 14.89 8.68
CA GLU A 65 -15.82 13.41 8.66
C GLU A 65 -14.52 12.86 8.05
N GLN A 66 -13.88 13.64 7.19
CA GLN A 66 -12.60 13.30 6.56
C GLN A 66 -11.82 14.58 6.20
N CYS A 67 -10.50 14.46 6.16
CA CYS A 67 -9.58 15.56 5.82
C CYS A 67 -8.50 15.16 4.80
N TRP A 68 -8.82 14.23 3.88
CA TRP A 68 -7.84 13.67 2.92
C TRP A 68 -7.00 14.74 2.22
N ALA A 69 -7.61 15.84 1.79
CA ALA A 69 -6.95 16.93 1.07
C ALA A 69 -6.33 18.02 1.95
N THR A 70 -6.72 18.11 3.23
CA THR A 70 -6.47 19.31 4.06
C THR A 70 -5.68 19.01 5.33
N CYS A 71 -5.67 17.76 5.79
CA CYS A 71 -4.79 17.33 6.87
C CYS A 71 -3.33 17.39 6.45
N VAL A 72 -2.46 17.81 7.37
CA VAL A 72 -1.02 17.94 7.16
C VAL A 72 -0.45 16.61 6.69
N LYS A 73 0.30 16.67 5.59
CA LYS A 73 1.12 15.57 5.06
C LYS A 73 2.56 15.89 5.40
N MET A 74 3.38 14.89 5.73
CA MET A 74 4.80 15.16 6.04
C MET A 74 5.53 15.69 4.81
N LEU A 75 5.24 15.11 3.65
CA LEU A 75 5.66 15.60 2.34
C LEU A 75 4.44 15.67 1.41
N ARG A 76 4.21 16.84 0.82
CA ARG A 76 3.18 17.07 -0.20
C ARG A 76 3.79 17.70 -1.44
N PHE A 77 3.37 17.24 -2.62
CA PHE A 77 3.80 17.77 -3.91
C PHE A 77 2.59 18.08 -4.80
N SER A 78 2.77 19.03 -5.71
CA SER A 78 1.85 19.31 -6.82
C SER A 78 2.48 18.90 -8.15
N SER A 79 1.67 18.37 -9.07
CA SER A 79 2.09 17.90 -10.40
C SER A 79 1.23 18.54 -11.50
N ASP A 80 1.88 19.09 -12.54
CA ASP A 80 1.26 19.77 -13.67
C ASP A 80 0.83 18.79 -14.76
N LEU A 81 -0.36 19.02 -15.34
CA LEU A 81 -0.90 18.17 -16.40
C LEU A 81 0.01 18.07 -17.62
N GLY A 82 0.37 16.83 -17.96
CA GLY A 82 1.14 16.49 -19.16
C GLY A 82 2.62 16.86 -19.09
N LYS A 83 3.11 17.33 -17.93
CA LYS A 83 4.50 17.71 -17.75
C LYS A 83 5.22 16.64 -16.95
N GLN A 84 6.24 16.03 -17.55
CA GLN A 84 7.07 15.06 -16.82
C GLN A 84 7.84 15.78 -15.70
N GLN A 85 7.65 15.28 -14.48
CA GLN A 85 8.32 15.75 -13.28
C GLN A 85 9.02 14.59 -12.58
N HIS A 86 10.09 14.89 -11.86
CA HIS A 86 10.84 13.90 -11.08
C HIS A 86 11.03 14.33 -9.63
N LEU A 87 10.94 13.34 -8.73
CA LEU A 87 11.34 13.47 -7.33
C LEU A 87 12.49 12.53 -7.01
N HIS A 88 13.57 13.08 -6.45
CA HIS A 88 14.58 12.28 -5.74
C HIS A 88 14.36 12.39 -4.23
N LEU A 89 13.88 11.30 -3.63
CA LEU A 89 13.66 11.18 -2.19
C LEU A 89 14.70 10.23 -1.60
N HIS A 90 15.67 10.75 -0.86
CA HIS A 90 16.83 9.92 -0.46
C HIS A 90 17.30 10.16 0.98
N GLY A 91 17.42 9.09 1.75
CA GLY A 91 18.13 9.09 3.03
C GLY A 91 17.34 9.58 4.24
N ILE A 92 16.31 10.40 4.03
CA ILE A 92 15.62 11.08 5.14
C ILE A 92 14.87 10.07 6.03
N THR A 93 14.69 10.44 7.29
CA THR A 93 13.77 9.74 8.20
C THR A 93 12.56 10.63 8.49
N ILE A 94 11.35 10.14 8.18
CA ILE A 94 10.11 10.73 8.65
C ILE A 94 9.74 10.11 10.00
N SER A 95 9.46 10.94 11.00
CA SER A 95 9.08 10.51 12.35
C SER A 95 7.72 11.07 12.75
N GLU A 96 6.91 10.27 13.45
CA GLU A 96 5.64 10.68 14.06
C GLU A 96 4.71 11.47 13.11
N PRO A 97 4.38 10.92 11.92
CA PRO A 97 3.44 11.57 11.02
C PRO A 97 2.05 11.70 11.66
N PRO A 98 1.36 12.87 11.56
CA PRO A 98 0.02 13.07 12.11
C PRO A 98 -1.10 12.50 11.24
N TYR A 99 -0.76 12.10 10.01
CA TYR A 99 -1.65 11.64 8.93
C TYR A 99 -0.82 10.94 7.85
N HIS A 100 -1.29 10.86 6.59
CA HIS A 100 -0.54 10.26 5.50
C HIS A 100 0.85 10.91 5.37
N SER A 101 1.89 10.09 5.23
CA SER A 101 3.28 10.57 5.15
C SER A 101 3.60 11.32 3.85
N PHE A 102 2.99 10.91 2.74
CA PHE A 102 3.33 11.37 1.41
C PHE A 102 2.09 11.47 0.50
N VAL A 103 2.01 12.52 -0.32
CA VAL A 103 1.04 12.61 -1.41
C VAL A 103 1.52 13.53 -2.53
N VAL A 104 1.13 13.24 -3.76
CA VAL A 104 1.19 14.14 -4.92
C VAL A 104 -0.25 14.42 -5.37
N TYR A 105 -0.59 15.69 -5.58
CA TYR A 105 -1.86 16.10 -6.20
C TYR A 105 -1.61 16.64 -7.61
N GLY A 106 -2.59 16.47 -8.50
CA GLY A 106 -2.50 16.92 -9.89
C GLY A 106 -2.33 15.74 -10.84
N ASP A 107 -1.39 15.83 -11.80
CA ASP A 107 -1.15 14.75 -12.76
C ASP A 107 -0.27 13.63 -12.19
N GLU A 108 -0.93 12.54 -11.80
CA GLU A 108 -0.29 11.34 -11.24
C GLU A 108 0.43 10.48 -12.28
N GLN A 109 0.16 10.69 -13.58
CA GLN A 109 0.79 9.92 -14.67
C GLN A 109 2.16 10.47 -15.05
N SER A 110 2.39 11.76 -14.81
CA SER A 110 3.61 12.46 -15.22
C SER A 110 4.55 12.78 -14.04
N PHE A 111 4.29 12.28 -12.83
CA PHE A 111 5.16 12.45 -11.66
C PHE A 111 5.90 11.16 -11.32
N ARG A 112 7.22 11.14 -11.52
CA ARG A 112 8.06 9.95 -11.31
C ARG A 112 8.96 10.12 -10.09
N MET A 113 9.05 9.09 -9.26
CA MET A 113 9.85 9.11 -8.03
C MET A 113 11.03 8.15 -8.11
N PHE A 114 12.15 8.58 -7.55
CA PHE A 114 13.33 7.78 -7.28
C PHE A 114 13.58 7.83 -5.78
N VAL A 115 13.11 6.80 -5.07
CA VAL A 115 13.17 6.71 -3.61
C VAL A 115 14.21 5.68 -3.20
N SER A 116 15.17 6.07 -2.35
CA SER A 116 16.09 5.10 -1.75
C SER A 116 16.60 5.51 -0.37
N SER A 117 16.85 4.53 0.50
CA SER A 117 17.29 4.78 1.89
C SER A 117 16.34 5.70 2.67
N TYR A 118 15.05 5.68 2.33
CA TYR A 118 14.00 6.41 3.04
C TYR A 118 13.58 5.60 4.26
N HIS A 119 13.19 6.28 5.35
CA HIS A 119 12.69 5.60 6.54
C HIS A 119 11.48 6.33 7.11
N GLN A 120 10.49 5.56 7.58
CA GLN A 120 9.35 6.07 8.34
C GLN A 120 9.32 5.39 9.71
N VAL A 121 9.26 6.17 10.79
CA VAL A 121 9.27 5.71 12.18
C VAL A 121 8.19 6.41 13.01
N GLY A 122 7.83 5.85 14.16
CA GLY A 122 6.86 6.49 15.08
C GLY A 122 5.44 6.69 14.54
N SER A 123 5.03 5.96 13.49
CA SER A 123 3.68 6.00 12.92
C SER A 123 2.63 5.31 13.79
N TRP A 124 2.28 5.94 14.90
CA TRP A 124 1.37 5.39 15.91
C TRP A 124 -0.11 5.54 15.52
N TYR A 125 -0.48 6.69 14.96
CA TYR A 125 -1.85 7.00 14.57
C TYR A 125 -2.31 6.18 13.37
N TRP A 126 -3.61 5.90 13.26
CA TRP A 126 -4.21 5.44 12.00
C TRP A 126 -3.99 6.47 10.88
N GLN A 127 -4.21 6.06 9.62
CA GLN A 127 -3.94 6.91 8.44
C GLN A 127 -2.48 7.39 8.38
N THR A 128 -1.55 6.64 8.97
CA THR A 128 -0.10 6.91 8.81
C THR A 128 0.48 6.04 7.72
N ASP A 129 -0.14 6.12 6.54
CA ASP A 129 0.24 5.44 5.32
C ASP A 129 1.75 5.53 5.07
N GLY A 130 2.30 4.50 4.43
CA GLY A 130 3.59 4.62 3.78
C GLY A 130 3.48 5.43 2.49
N LEU A 131 4.20 5.02 1.45
CA LEU A 131 4.23 5.76 0.20
C LEU A 131 3.14 5.30 -0.76
N GLU A 132 2.46 6.27 -1.38
CA GLU A 132 1.88 6.09 -2.70
C GLU A 132 2.96 6.20 -3.76
N ILE A 133 3.07 5.16 -4.59
CA ILE A 133 4.18 5.01 -5.53
C ILE A 133 3.65 5.27 -6.93
N TYR A 134 3.93 6.48 -7.43
CA TYR A 134 3.41 7.01 -8.68
C TYR A 134 4.01 6.33 -9.92
N ARG A 135 3.41 6.57 -11.09
CA ARG A 135 3.77 5.89 -12.33
C ARG A 135 5.27 5.94 -12.65
N GLY A 136 5.83 4.81 -13.06
CA GLY A 136 7.23 4.72 -13.49
C GLY A 136 8.25 4.81 -12.36
N SER A 137 7.81 4.88 -11.10
CA SER A 137 8.68 5.13 -9.95
C SER A 137 9.45 3.90 -9.49
N THR A 138 10.57 4.14 -8.82
CA THR A 138 11.40 3.13 -8.16
C THR A 138 11.51 3.44 -6.67
N VAL A 139 11.33 2.43 -5.82
CA VAL A 139 11.54 2.52 -4.36
C VAL A 139 12.45 1.39 -3.92
N GLU A 140 13.54 1.71 -3.21
CA GLU A 140 14.45 0.68 -2.72
C GLU A 140 15.08 0.95 -1.35
N ASN A 141 15.56 -0.10 -0.69
CA ASN A 141 16.38 -0.02 0.52
C ASN A 141 15.73 0.85 1.61
N THR A 142 14.49 0.54 1.97
CA THR A 142 13.63 1.46 2.75
C THR A 142 13.03 0.74 3.96
N PHE A 143 12.82 1.47 5.06
CA PHE A 143 12.12 0.98 6.25
C PHE A 143 10.79 1.69 6.46
N PHE A 144 9.74 0.94 6.79
CA PHE A 144 8.44 1.51 7.18
C PHE A 144 7.97 0.97 8.53
N HIS A 145 7.76 1.86 9.48
CA HIS A 145 6.79 1.67 10.55
C HIS A 145 5.50 2.40 10.16
N SER A 146 4.34 1.72 10.14
CA SER A 146 3.08 2.31 9.65
C SER A 146 1.85 1.63 10.27
N ASN A 147 0.79 2.42 10.51
CA ASN A 147 -0.51 1.96 11.01
C ASN A 147 -1.64 2.16 9.99
N ASP A 148 -1.30 2.12 8.70
CA ASP A 148 -2.25 2.05 7.59
C ASP A 148 -1.58 1.40 6.36
N ASP A 149 -2.18 1.48 5.17
CA ASP A 149 -1.60 0.99 3.92
C ASP A 149 -0.10 1.37 3.77
N VAL A 150 0.80 0.38 3.71
CA VAL A 150 2.26 0.64 3.72
C VAL A 150 2.79 0.91 2.31
N LEU A 151 2.56 -0.03 1.38
CA LEU A 151 2.97 0.05 -0.01
C LEU A 151 1.72 0.17 -0.89
N LYS A 152 1.41 1.39 -1.31
CA LYS A 152 0.22 1.70 -2.12
C LYS A 152 0.57 1.59 -3.60
N ILE A 153 0.31 0.42 -4.16
CA ILE A 153 0.62 0.03 -5.55
C ILE A 153 -0.53 0.44 -6.46
N TYR A 154 -0.66 1.74 -6.70
CA TYR A 154 -1.80 2.31 -7.42
C TYR A 154 -1.53 2.58 -8.89
N HIS A 155 -0.26 2.49 -9.30
CA HIS A 155 0.21 2.98 -10.59
C HIS A 155 0.99 1.92 -11.37
N SER A 156 1.07 2.15 -12.68
CA SER A 156 1.81 1.30 -13.62
C SER A 156 3.32 1.55 -13.58
N GLN A 157 4.09 0.60 -14.11
CA GLN A 157 5.54 0.74 -14.32
C GLN A 157 6.34 0.97 -13.04
N VAL A 158 5.83 0.50 -11.90
CA VAL A 158 6.45 0.67 -10.59
C VAL A 158 7.44 -0.47 -10.32
N ARG A 159 8.56 -0.15 -9.65
CA ARG A 159 9.53 -1.11 -9.13
C ARG A 159 9.78 -0.84 -7.66
N VAL A 160 9.56 -1.84 -6.82
CA VAL A 160 9.85 -1.79 -5.38
C VAL A 160 10.80 -2.93 -5.04
N ASN A 161 11.87 -2.64 -4.32
CA ASN A 161 12.88 -3.64 -3.96
C ASN A 161 13.43 -3.45 -2.54
N ASN A 162 13.68 -4.53 -1.79
CA ASN A 162 14.38 -4.49 -0.50
C ASN A 162 13.74 -3.52 0.51
N ILE A 163 12.54 -3.88 0.97
CA ILE A 163 11.75 -3.11 1.92
C ILE A 163 11.65 -3.87 3.24
N VAL A 164 11.93 -3.20 4.35
CA VAL A 164 11.68 -3.72 5.70
C VAL A 164 10.46 -3.03 6.29
N VAL A 165 9.55 -3.79 6.89
CA VAL A 165 8.28 -3.29 7.42
C VAL A 165 8.08 -3.72 8.86
N TRP A 166 7.82 -2.75 9.73
CA TRP A 166 7.16 -2.94 11.02
C TRP A 166 5.71 -2.45 10.91
N LYS A 167 4.80 -3.39 10.73
CA LYS A 167 3.37 -3.09 10.64
C LYS A 167 2.75 -2.93 12.03
N ASN A 168 1.90 -1.92 12.21
CA ASN A 168 1.07 -1.80 13.41
C ASN A 168 -0.23 -2.61 13.27
N GLU A 169 -1.39 -2.05 13.62
CA GLU A 169 -2.65 -2.78 13.75
C GLU A 169 -3.56 -2.67 12.52
N ASN A 170 -3.62 -1.49 11.91
CA ASN A 170 -4.63 -1.13 10.93
C ASN A 170 -4.07 -1.12 9.49
N GLY A 171 -4.89 -1.52 8.52
CA GLY A 171 -4.52 -1.62 7.10
C GLY A 171 -3.66 -2.86 6.75
N PRO A 172 -3.48 -3.16 5.46
CA PRO A 172 -2.55 -4.17 4.94
C PRO A 172 -1.11 -3.66 4.79
N VAL A 173 -0.19 -4.52 4.36
CA VAL A 173 1.17 -4.12 3.97
C VAL A 173 1.21 -3.67 2.50
N ILE A 174 0.67 -4.47 1.58
CA ILE A 174 0.61 -4.14 0.15
C ILE A 174 -0.85 -3.93 -0.24
N GLN A 175 -1.17 -2.77 -0.84
CA GLN A 175 -2.53 -2.37 -1.21
C GLN A 175 -2.61 -1.92 -2.67
N TRP A 176 -3.62 -2.37 -3.42
CA TRP A 176 -3.95 -1.81 -4.75
C TRP A 176 -5.44 -1.59 -5.02
N GLY A 177 -6.31 -1.78 -4.03
CA GLY A 177 -7.76 -1.57 -4.13
C GLY A 177 -8.19 -0.13 -3.86
N TRP A 178 -9.26 0.02 -3.07
CA TRP A 178 -9.99 1.25 -2.77
C TRP A 178 -10.75 1.90 -3.93
N SER A 179 -10.29 1.71 -5.16
CA SER A 179 -10.98 2.11 -6.37
C SER A 179 -10.58 1.20 -7.53
N PRO A 180 -11.36 1.15 -8.62
CA PRO A 180 -10.91 0.54 -9.87
C PRO A 180 -9.66 1.24 -10.41
N ARG A 181 -8.68 0.48 -10.93
CA ARG A 181 -7.40 0.99 -11.41
C ARG A 181 -6.91 0.30 -12.67
N THR A 182 -6.16 1.05 -13.47
CA THR A 182 -5.33 0.49 -14.54
C THR A 182 -3.88 0.42 -14.09
N ILE A 183 -3.38 -0.79 -13.88
CA ILE A 183 -2.01 -1.08 -13.44
C ILE A 183 -1.39 -2.05 -14.44
N ASN A 184 -0.21 -1.71 -14.95
CA ASN A 184 0.54 -2.57 -15.85
C ASN A 184 2.03 -2.55 -15.51
N ASN A 185 2.68 -3.70 -15.65
CA ASN A 185 4.13 -3.86 -15.61
C ASN A 185 4.69 -3.34 -14.29
N THR A 186 4.23 -3.91 -13.17
CA THR A 186 4.62 -3.50 -11.82
C THR A 186 5.23 -4.69 -11.08
N VAL A 187 6.34 -4.44 -10.38
CA VAL A 187 7.06 -5.45 -9.61
C VAL A 187 7.34 -4.93 -8.20
N VAL A 188 6.99 -5.73 -7.21
CA VAL A 188 7.38 -5.57 -5.81
C VAL A 188 8.19 -6.79 -5.43
N ASP A 189 9.45 -6.62 -5.06
CA ASP A 189 10.37 -7.72 -4.75
C ASP A 189 11.07 -7.49 -3.42
N GLY A 190 11.21 -8.54 -2.60
CA GLY A 190 11.98 -8.47 -1.36
C GLY A 190 11.33 -7.55 -0.32
N VAL A 191 10.23 -8.01 0.28
CA VAL A 191 9.56 -7.33 1.38
C VAL A 191 9.67 -8.17 2.64
N ASP A 192 10.22 -7.59 3.69
CA ASP A 192 10.48 -8.25 4.96
C ASP A 192 9.68 -7.61 6.08
N ILE A 193 8.61 -8.28 6.48
CA ILE A 193 7.71 -7.85 7.55
C ILE A 193 8.22 -8.47 8.84
N ILE A 194 9.08 -7.73 9.54
CA ILE A 194 9.73 -8.18 10.77
C ILE A 194 8.75 -8.20 11.95
N HIS A 195 7.72 -7.36 11.91
CA HIS A 195 6.67 -7.31 12.92
C HIS A 195 5.34 -6.89 12.30
N ASN A 196 4.24 -7.41 12.84
CA ASN A 196 2.89 -6.90 12.64
C ASN A 196 2.09 -7.02 13.94
N ARG A 197 1.08 -6.16 14.14
CA ARG A 197 0.11 -6.28 15.25
C ARG A 197 -1.33 -6.31 14.74
N ILE A 198 -1.56 -6.82 13.55
CA ILE A 198 -2.91 -6.91 12.99
C ILE A 198 -3.71 -7.95 13.79
N TRP A 199 -4.85 -7.55 14.37
CA TRP A 199 -5.54 -8.32 15.42
C TRP A 199 -7.04 -8.56 15.17
N TRP A 200 -7.60 -8.11 14.05
CA TRP A 200 -9.04 -8.13 13.79
C TRP A 200 -9.65 -9.53 13.91
N SER A 201 -10.57 -9.72 14.86
CA SER A 201 -11.31 -10.97 15.03
C SER A 201 -12.45 -11.12 14.03
N ASP A 202 -12.97 -10.02 13.49
CA ASP A 202 -13.88 -10.03 12.36
C ASP A 202 -13.13 -10.02 11.03
N VAL A 203 -13.82 -10.38 9.95
CA VAL A 203 -13.24 -10.45 8.60
C VAL A 203 -13.19 -9.05 7.99
N LYS A 204 -12.26 -8.20 8.46
CA LYS A 204 -12.03 -6.85 7.87
C LYS A 204 -11.59 -6.94 6.40
N VAL A 205 -12.08 -6.02 5.59
CA VAL A 205 -11.84 -6.05 4.14
C VAL A 205 -10.49 -5.42 3.73
N ASN A 206 -9.94 -4.53 4.54
CA ASN A 206 -8.70 -3.77 4.31
C ASN A 206 -7.56 -4.24 5.24
N THR A 207 -7.24 -5.53 5.20
CA THR A 207 -6.19 -6.12 6.05
C THR A 207 -5.46 -7.27 5.32
N CYS A 208 -4.65 -8.03 6.06
CA CYS A 208 -3.70 -9.04 5.58
C CYS A 208 -2.38 -8.46 5.04
N ILE A 209 -1.44 -9.34 4.69
CA ILE A 209 -0.16 -8.94 4.09
C ILE A 209 -0.42 -8.26 2.72
N ILE A 210 -1.25 -8.89 1.89
CA ILE A 210 -1.52 -8.46 0.51
C ILE A 210 -3.02 -8.18 0.36
N ASN A 211 -3.39 -7.02 -0.17
CA ASN A 211 -4.78 -6.59 -0.20
C ASN A 211 -5.17 -5.81 -1.47
N SER A 212 -6.42 -6.00 -1.86
CA SER A 212 -7.15 -5.11 -2.75
C SER A 212 -8.47 -4.82 -2.09
N ALA A 213 -8.55 -3.75 -1.29
CA ALA A 213 -9.75 -3.39 -0.54
C ALA A 213 -10.93 -3.10 -1.49
N PRO A 214 -12.19 -3.32 -1.02
CA PRO A 214 -13.39 -2.80 -1.68
C PRO A 214 -13.35 -1.28 -1.84
N HIS A 215 -14.32 -0.73 -2.58
CA HIS A 215 -14.31 0.69 -2.91
C HIS A 215 -14.44 1.56 -1.66
N TYR A 216 -13.63 2.60 -1.53
CA TYR A 216 -13.57 3.44 -0.31
C TYR A 216 -14.91 4.12 0.02
N ALA A 217 -15.66 4.50 -1.01
CA ALA A 217 -16.94 5.20 -0.86
C ALA A 217 -18.05 4.33 -0.27
N ASP A 218 -17.95 3.00 -0.41
CA ASP A 218 -18.88 2.03 0.16
C ASP A 218 -18.18 0.67 0.20
N THR A 219 -17.63 0.33 1.37
CA THR A 219 -16.86 -0.91 1.55
C THR A 219 -17.71 -2.17 1.60
N ASP A 220 -19.02 -2.02 1.80
CA ASP A 220 -19.97 -3.13 1.88
C ASP A 220 -20.57 -3.46 0.50
N SER A 221 -20.55 -2.51 -0.42
CA SER A 221 -21.03 -2.72 -1.79
C SER A 221 -20.12 -3.63 -2.62
N THR A 222 -20.74 -4.53 -3.38
CA THR A 222 -20.07 -5.36 -4.38
C THR A 222 -20.28 -4.86 -5.82
N GLN A 223 -20.85 -3.66 -5.99
CA GLN A 223 -21.28 -3.09 -7.28
C GLN A 223 -20.49 -1.82 -7.66
N THR A 224 -19.28 -1.69 -7.14
CA THR A 224 -18.41 -0.50 -7.28
C THR A 224 -17.19 -0.75 -8.18
N ALA A 225 -17.14 -1.89 -8.87
CA ALA A 225 -16.07 -2.21 -9.80
C ALA A 225 -16.25 -1.51 -11.16
N ASP A 226 -15.18 -1.42 -11.94
CA ASP A 226 -15.20 -0.94 -13.33
C ASP A 226 -14.57 -1.99 -14.28
N PRO A 227 -15.39 -2.70 -15.07
CA PRO A 227 -14.93 -3.64 -16.09
C PRO A 227 -14.17 -3.01 -17.26
N ASN A 228 -13.97 -1.69 -17.32
CA ASN A 228 -13.10 -1.04 -18.30
C ASN A 228 -11.67 -0.84 -17.81
N GLN A 229 -11.42 -1.03 -16.51
CA GLN A 229 -10.07 -0.96 -15.94
C GLN A 229 -9.38 -2.34 -15.99
N LEU A 230 -8.05 -2.33 -16.08
CA LEU A 230 -7.26 -3.56 -16.15
C LEU A 230 -6.01 -3.48 -15.27
N ILE A 231 -5.90 -4.44 -14.36
CA ILE A 231 -4.67 -4.78 -13.65
C ILE A 231 -4.01 -5.94 -14.39
N THR A 232 -2.81 -5.73 -14.91
CA THR A 232 -2.05 -6.76 -15.61
C THR A 232 -0.56 -6.71 -15.33
N SER A 233 0.11 -7.86 -15.42
CA SER A 233 1.58 -7.95 -15.24
C SER A 233 2.04 -7.33 -13.91
N LEU A 234 1.34 -7.66 -12.83
CA LEU A 234 1.71 -7.32 -11.45
C LEU A 234 2.39 -8.54 -10.81
N THR A 235 3.64 -8.39 -10.40
CA THR A 235 4.38 -9.44 -9.68
C THR A 235 4.74 -8.93 -8.29
N ILE A 236 4.41 -9.71 -7.27
CA ILE A 236 4.85 -9.52 -5.90
C ILE A 236 5.66 -10.76 -5.51
N SER A 237 6.95 -10.59 -5.25
CA SER A 237 7.87 -11.69 -5.00
C SER A 237 8.70 -11.51 -3.73
N ASN A 238 9.10 -12.64 -3.16
CA ASN A 238 10.02 -12.70 -2.01
C ASN A 238 9.50 -11.88 -0.82
N VAL A 239 8.29 -12.21 -0.36
CA VAL A 239 7.66 -11.59 0.81
C VAL A 239 7.86 -12.50 2.00
N ARG A 240 8.57 -12.03 3.02
CA ARG A 240 8.78 -12.72 4.30
C ARG A 240 7.94 -12.04 5.38
N SER A 241 7.16 -12.79 6.13
CA SER A 241 6.46 -12.26 7.31
C SER A 241 6.81 -13.06 8.55
N GLU A 242 7.58 -12.43 9.43
CA GLU A 242 8.06 -12.99 10.68
C GLU A 242 6.98 -12.93 11.78
N GLY A 243 7.06 -13.87 12.70
CA GLY A 243 6.11 -14.05 13.78
C GLY A 243 4.70 -14.41 13.33
N MET A 244 3.76 -14.11 14.19
CA MET A 244 2.35 -14.43 13.98
C MET A 244 1.69 -13.43 13.04
N ASN A 245 0.94 -13.93 12.06
CA ASN A 245 0.15 -13.13 11.12
C ASN A 245 -1.33 -13.53 11.18
N PRO A 246 -2.29 -12.63 10.93
CA PRO A 246 -3.69 -13.00 10.88
C PRO A 246 -4.09 -13.61 9.53
N CYS A 247 -3.61 -13.11 8.39
CA CYS A 247 -4.04 -13.60 7.09
C CYS A 247 -3.05 -13.25 5.97
N SER A 248 -3.01 -14.07 4.92
CA SER A 248 -2.12 -13.86 3.77
C SER A 248 -2.63 -12.78 2.82
N MET A 249 -3.83 -12.96 2.28
CA MET A 249 -4.36 -12.04 1.27
C MET A 249 -5.88 -11.92 1.21
N ARG A 250 -6.39 -10.71 1.01
CA ARG A 250 -7.82 -10.44 0.75
C ARG A 250 -7.96 -9.55 -0.49
N LEU A 251 -8.53 -10.11 -1.54
CA LEU A 251 -8.53 -9.53 -2.87
C LEU A 251 -9.97 -9.34 -3.36
N TYR A 252 -10.45 -8.11 -3.32
CA TYR A 252 -11.75 -7.73 -3.86
C TYR A 252 -11.48 -7.02 -5.19
N ALA A 253 -11.67 -7.75 -6.30
CA ALA A 253 -11.30 -7.26 -7.62
C ALA A 253 -12.28 -6.18 -8.10
N LEU A 254 -11.84 -4.93 -8.09
CA LEU A 254 -12.56 -3.76 -8.61
C LEU A 254 -12.27 -3.48 -10.10
N SER A 255 -11.39 -4.26 -10.72
CA SER A 255 -10.96 -4.11 -12.11
C SER A 255 -10.74 -5.49 -12.74
N ASN A 256 -10.74 -5.57 -14.07
CA ASN A 256 -10.29 -6.79 -14.73
C ASN A 256 -8.87 -7.11 -14.26
N THR A 257 -8.55 -8.38 -14.09
CA THR A 257 -7.27 -8.81 -13.52
C THR A 257 -6.67 -9.93 -14.37
N GLN A 258 -5.44 -9.74 -14.85
CA GLN A 258 -4.76 -10.71 -15.70
C GLN A 258 -3.26 -10.82 -15.38
N SER A 259 -2.71 -12.03 -15.35
CA SER A 259 -1.26 -12.26 -15.14
C SER A 259 -0.73 -11.57 -13.88
N VAL A 260 -1.39 -11.81 -12.76
CA VAL A 260 -0.94 -11.36 -11.43
C VAL A 260 -0.27 -12.52 -10.73
N THR A 261 0.93 -12.32 -10.19
CA THR A 261 1.74 -13.38 -9.59
C THR A 261 2.17 -12.98 -8.19
N ILE A 262 1.90 -13.85 -7.21
CA ILE A 262 2.51 -13.83 -5.88
C ILE A 262 3.49 -14.98 -5.82
N LYS A 263 4.77 -14.69 -5.60
CA LYS A 263 5.84 -15.70 -5.62
C LYS A 263 6.68 -15.66 -4.36
N ASN A 264 6.98 -16.81 -3.78
CA ASN A 264 7.80 -16.93 -2.57
C ASN A 264 7.22 -16.09 -1.41
N LEU A 265 5.92 -16.22 -1.16
CA LEU A 265 5.30 -15.70 0.07
C LEU A 265 5.59 -16.69 1.20
N TRP A 266 6.29 -16.24 2.23
CA TRP A 266 6.55 -17.00 3.44
C TRP A 266 5.91 -16.31 4.64
N ILE A 267 5.15 -17.07 5.42
CA ILE A 267 4.56 -16.63 6.67
C ILE A 267 5.06 -17.58 7.76
N GLU A 268 5.69 -17.07 8.81
CA GLU A 268 6.25 -17.93 9.85
C GLU A 268 5.17 -18.79 10.52
N GLN A 269 4.09 -18.16 10.99
CA GLN A 269 2.95 -18.84 11.60
C GLN A 269 1.70 -17.96 11.63
N TRP A 270 0.54 -18.58 11.81
CA TRP A 270 -0.72 -17.87 12.08
C TRP A 270 -0.81 -17.41 13.54
N ASN A 271 -1.54 -16.33 13.78
CA ASN A 271 -1.83 -15.86 15.13
C ASN A 271 -2.87 -16.74 15.86
N GLY A 272 -3.17 -16.39 17.12
CA GLY A 272 -4.12 -17.14 17.95
C GLY A 272 -5.61 -16.86 17.66
N LEU A 273 -5.95 -16.14 16.59
CA LEU A 273 -7.35 -15.93 16.21
C LEU A 273 -8.00 -17.21 15.70
N ASP A 274 -9.33 -17.21 15.66
CA ASP A 274 -10.05 -18.28 14.99
C ASP A 274 -9.69 -18.33 13.49
N LYS A 275 -9.60 -19.53 12.93
CA LYS A 275 -9.31 -19.76 11.50
C LYS A 275 -10.23 -18.98 10.56
N TYR A 276 -11.48 -18.73 10.94
CA TYR A 276 -12.44 -17.93 10.17
C TYR A 276 -12.00 -16.47 10.06
N SER A 277 -11.40 -15.91 11.09
CA SER A 277 -10.82 -14.55 11.07
C SER A 277 -9.56 -14.48 10.19
N GLN A 278 -8.90 -15.62 9.97
CA GLN A 278 -7.64 -15.75 9.23
C GLN A 278 -7.83 -15.98 7.72
N ILE A 279 -9.07 -16.10 7.27
CA ILE A 279 -9.40 -16.46 5.89
C ILE A 279 -8.86 -15.41 4.91
N GLY A 280 -8.14 -15.91 3.91
CA GLY A 280 -7.81 -15.18 2.70
C GLY A 280 -8.95 -15.28 1.69
N LEU A 281 -9.26 -14.18 1.01
CA LEU A 281 -10.42 -14.06 0.13
C LEU A 281 -9.99 -13.61 -1.27
N PHE A 282 -10.69 -14.10 -2.28
CA PHE A 282 -10.58 -13.60 -3.65
C PHE A 282 -11.97 -13.59 -4.27
N LYS A 283 -12.43 -12.38 -4.65
CA LYS A 283 -13.79 -12.11 -5.11
C LYS A 283 -13.76 -11.23 -6.37
N ALA A 284 -14.67 -11.47 -7.30
CA ALA A 284 -14.89 -10.61 -8.47
C ALA A 284 -16.14 -9.74 -8.25
N TYR A 285 -15.96 -8.42 -8.19
CA TYR A 285 -17.07 -7.48 -8.02
C TYR A 285 -17.67 -7.08 -9.37
N SER A 286 -18.81 -6.40 -9.37
CA SER A 286 -19.46 -5.89 -10.57
C SER A 286 -19.50 -4.36 -10.60
N ASP A 287 -19.80 -3.81 -11.77
CA ASP A 287 -20.33 -2.44 -11.84
C ASP A 287 -21.78 -2.38 -11.31
N LYS A 288 -22.35 -1.18 -11.30
CA LYS A 288 -23.75 -0.89 -10.93
C LYS A 288 -24.79 -1.54 -11.85
N ASN A 289 -24.40 -1.98 -13.05
CA ASN A 289 -25.28 -2.65 -14.00
C ASN A 289 -25.20 -4.18 -13.88
N GLY A 290 -24.38 -4.69 -12.96
CA GLY A 290 -24.19 -6.13 -12.74
C GLY A 290 -23.15 -6.78 -13.65
N HIS A 291 -22.39 -6.01 -14.45
CA HIS A 291 -21.28 -6.55 -15.22
C HIS A 291 -20.11 -6.85 -14.29
N LYS A 292 -19.83 -8.13 -14.05
CA LYS A 292 -18.68 -8.57 -13.25
C LYS A 292 -17.36 -8.24 -13.96
N VAL A 293 -16.34 -7.90 -13.19
CA VAL A 293 -14.97 -7.86 -13.70
C VAL A 293 -14.50 -9.26 -14.09
N THR A 294 -13.67 -9.33 -15.11
CA THR A 294 -13.09 -10.58 -15.60
C THR A 294 -11.75 -10.84 -14.94
N ILE A 295 -11.55 -12.07 -14.50
CA ILE A 295 -10.25 -12.56 -14.04
C ILE A 295 -9.71 -13.50 -15.11
N GLY A 296 -8.45 -13.35 -15.50
CA GLY A 296 -7.83 -14.25 -16.47
C GLY A 296 -7.81 -15.70 -15.97
N ASN A 297 -7.70 -16.63 -16.91
CA ASN A 297 -7.69 -18.05 -16.59
C ASN A 297 -6.30 -18.54 -16.21
N GLN A 298 -6.14 -19.13 -15.01
CA GLN A 298 -4.86 -19.64 -14.54
C GLN A 298 -4.67 -21.14 -14.81
N SER A 299 -5.74 -21.94 -14.81
CA SER A 299 -5.63 -23.39 -15.00
C SER A 299 -5.06 -23.75 -16.39
N TRP A 300 -5.58 -23.12 -17.44
CA TRP A 300 -5.27 -23.47 -18.83
C TRP A 300 -4.38 -22.45 -19.52
N HIS A 301 -4.63 -21.15 -19.31
CA HIS A 301 -3.95 -20.10 -20.06
C HIS A 301 -2.77 -19.46 -19.33
N LYS A 302 -2.60 -19.73 -18.01
CA LYS A 302 -1.59 -19.08 -17.16
C LYS A 302 -1.65 -17.55 -17.23
N LYS A 303 -2.88 -17.02 -17.26
CA LYS A 303 -3.20 -15.58 -17.34
C LYS A 303 -4.03 -15.10 -16.16
N GLY A 304 -4.25 -15.91 -15.13
CA GLY A 304 -5.03 -15.52 -13.95
C GLY A 304 -4.14 -15.05 -12.81
N PHE A 305 -4.46 -15.52 -11.60
CA PHE A 305 -3.74 -15.25 -10.37
C PHE A 305 -2.86 -16.45 -9.98
N ALA A 306 -1.55 -16.31 -10.13
CA ALA A 306 -0.59 -17.35 -9.77
C ALA A 306 -0.10 -17.15 -8.34
N ILE A 307 -0.15 -18.20 -7.52
CA ILE A 307 0.49 -18.27 -6.21
C ILE A 307 1.58 -19.34 -6.27
N GLU A 308 2.83 -18.92 -6.32
CA GLU A 308 3.97 -19.81 -6.48
C GLU A 308 4.78 -19.85 -5.19
N ASN A 309 5.05 -21.05 -4.66
CA ASN A 309 5.87 -21.21 -3.46
C ASN A 309 5.37 -20.40 -2.25
N TYR A 310 4.05 -20.39 -2.06
CA TYR A 310 3.44 -19.92 -0.81
C TYR A 310 3.70 -20.95 0.29
N THR A 311 4.26 -20.51 1.41
CA THR A 311 4.63 -21.35 2.54
C THR A 311 4.12 -20.74 3.85
N VAL A 312 3.65 -21.61 4.74
CA VAL A 312 3.42 -21.29 6.15
C VAL A 312 4.37 -22.15 6.97
N SER A 313 5.24 -21.53 7.75
CA SER A 313 6.43 -22.16 8.33
C SER A 313 7.25 -22.85 7.23
N MET A 314 7.50 -24.15 7.35
CA MET A 314 8.23 -24.95 6.36
C MET A 314 7.31 -25.68 5.37
N ILE A 315 5.99 -25.48 5.46
CA ILE A 315 5.01 -26.26 4.69
C ILE A 315 4.56 -25.47 3.49
N LYS A 316 4.80 -26.02 2.29
CA LYS A 316 4.33 -25.47 1.04
C LYS A 316 2.83 -25.69 0.87
N ILE A 317 2.13 -24.61 0.52
CA ILE A 317 0.69 -24.59 0.29
C ILE A 317 0.42 -24.78 -1.20
N THR A 318 -0.29 -25.84 -1.56
CA THR A 318 -0.63 -26.12 -2.96
C THR A 318 -2.03 -26.68 -3.11
N LYS A 319 -2.63 -26.51 -4.29
CA LYS A 319 -3.88 -27.20 -4.64
C LYS A 319 -3.73 -28.72 -4.58
N ALA A 320 -2.63 -29.25 -5.12
CA ALA A 320 -2.37 -30.68 -5.21
C ALA A 320 -2.22 -31.38 -3.85
N ALA A 321 -1.61 -30.70 -2.86
CA ALA A 321 -1.45 -31.23 -1.51
C ALA A 321 -2.71 -31.12 -0.64
N ASN A 322 -3.79 -30.51 -1.17
CA ASN A 322 -5.07 -30.35 -0.46
C ASN A 322 -4.93 -29.70 0.93
N ASN A 323 -4.00 -28.76 1.06
CA ASN A 323 -3.70 -28.06 2.32
C ASN A 323 -3.95 -26.54 2.24
N TRP A 324 -4.61 -26.09 1.17
CA TRP A 324 -4.76 -24.68 0.82
C TRP A 324 -6.01 -24.00 1.38
N GLN A 325 -7.09 -24.77 1.60
CA GLN A 325 -8.42 -24.25 1.90
C GLN A 325 -8.47 -23.42 3.18
N ASP A 326 -9.55 -22.66 3.34
CA ASP A 326 -9.89 -21.86 4.52
C ASP A 326 -9.67 -22.58 5.87
N ILE A 327 -10.13 -23.83 6.00
CA ILE A 327 -9.98 -24.63 7.22
C ILE A 327 -8.62 -25.33 7.33
N HIS A 328 -7.84 -25.35 6.25
CA HIS A 328 -6.51 -25.94 6.17
C HIS A 328 -5.42 -24.88 6.28
N LEU A 329 -4.16 -25.31 6.34
CA LEU A 329 -3.02 -24.46 6.70
C LEU A 329 -2.89 -23.22 5.80
N GLY A 330 -3.28 -23.31 4.53
CA GLY A 330 -3.18 -22.19 3.58
C GLY A 330 -4.15 -21.04 3.83
N ARG A 331 -5.28 -21.29 4.51
CA ARG A 331 -6.35 -20.33 4.82
C ARG A 331 -6.99 -19.67 3.59
N LEU A 332 -6.91 -20.25 2.41
CA LEU A 332 -7.45 -19.65 1.18
C LEU A 332 -8.92 -20.06 0.99
N GLY A 333 -9.84 -19.14 1.27
CA GLY A 333 -11.27 -19.26 1.04
C GLY A 333 -11.74 -18.47 -0.19
N PHE A 334 -11.11 -18.72 -1.33
CA PHE A 334 -11.42 -18.01 -2.57
C PHE A 334 -12.77 -18.46 -3.14
N ASP A 335 -13.51 -17.56 -3.78
CA ASP A 335 -14.85 -17.87 -4.30
C ASP A 335 -14.78 -19.02 -5.33
N ALA A 336 -15.70 -19.99 -5.20
CA ALA A 336 -15.69 -21.21 -6.01
C ALA A 336 -15.83 -20.92 -7.52
N GLU A 337 -16.51 -19.83 -7.90
CA GLU A 337 -16.62 -19.41 -9.30
C GLU A 337 -15.27 -19.04 -9.93
N LEU A 338 -14.27 -18.70 -9.12
CA LEU A 338 -12.91 -18.34 -9.55
C LEU A 338 -11.96 -19.54 -9.58
N TRP A 339 -12.45 -20.79 -9.41
CA TRP A 339 -11.59 -21.98 -9.30
C TRP A 339 -10.52 -22.08 -10.38
N ASN A 340 -10.87 -21.76 -11.64
CA ASN A 340 -9.96 -21.85 -12.78
C ASN A 340 -9.12 -20.58 -13.00
N ASN A 341 -9.36 -19.54 -12.22
CA ASN A 341 -8.74 -18.22 -12.35
C ASN A 341 -7.55 -18.03 -11.42
N TRP A 342 -7.30 -18.99 -10.52
CA TRP A 342 -6.11 -18.99 -9.67
C TRP A 342 -5.50 -20.38 -9.53
N ASP A 343 -4.23 -20.44 -9.12
CA ASP A 343 -3.53 -21.69 -8.84
C ASP A 343 -2.50 -21.48 -7.72
N ALA A 344 -2.28 -22.51 -6.89
CA ALA A 344 -1.27 -22.52 -5.84
C ALA A 344 -0.34 -23.71 -6.04
N VAL A 345 0.93 -23.44 -6.36
CA VAL A 345 1.88 -24.44 -6.88
C VAL A 345 3.24 -24.43 -6.23
#